data_AF-A0AAJ2ULZ9-F1
#
_entry.id   AF-A0AAJ2ULZ9-F1
#
_cell.length_a   1.000
_cell.length_b   1.000
_cell.length_c   1.000
_cell.angle_alpha   90.00
_cell.angle_beta   90.00
_cell.angle_gamma   90.00
#
_symmetry.space_group_name_H-M   'P 1'
#
loop_
_entity.id
_entity.type
_entity.pdbx_description
1 polymer ?
#
loop_
_entity_poly.entity_id
_entity_poly.type
_entity_poly.pdbx_seq_one_letter_code
_entity_poly.pdbx_strand_id
1 'polypeptide(L)'
;MDDDRWDDWPERWVGTDCDVRAAVSAIPREVKDGFRYDEIPWQRFRHFYGPGEEIPGLLATLASEDAEAADRALWQLWTSLHHQGSTIAVGALAVPFLLRIAATARPELRAQTLRLVAEIGRCQHMGDGSREGLLQVAEEPLMIEGSTMCPVDWTIQAARQAVTDDLHLLLPLLSDPDPEVRFVTAYVLAAATDGLSHVSSALQSRLAKEDDAVVQVSLILAIAQLAREHQDEHAPKWARGLWSDPGRPPEVRIGAGLAWLCLVTDPAPDELRALLTDPGTRQYDGLLQPVPWLTWIDSTGVGLRSCIDEMLTANISEAVLDDPWGGGPSS
;
A
#
# COMPACT_ATOMS: atom_id res chain seq x y z
N MET A 1 -12.34 2.03 -36.52
CA MET A 1 -11.12 1.33 -36.93
C MET A 1 -11.07 0.13 -36.02
N ASP A 2 -11.46 -1.04 -36.53
CA ASP A 2 -11.14 -2.30 -35.89
C ASP A 2 -9.62 -2.37 -35.87
N ASP A 3 -9.08 -2.25 -34.67
CA ASP A 3 -7.66 -2.28 -34.43
C ASP A 3 -7.35 -3.68 -33.92
N ASP A 4 -6.99 -4.58 -34.84
CA ASP A 4 -6.58 -5.98 -34.59
C ASP A 4 -5.43 -6.11 -33.56
N ARG A 5 -4.91 -5.00 -33.03
CA ARG A 5 -3.99 -4.97 -31.88
C ARG A 5 -4.61 -5.50 -30.58
N TRP A 6 -5.93 -5.66 -30.46
CA TRP A 6 -6.56 -6.01 -29.18
C TRP A 6 -6.93 -7.49 -29.02
N ASP A 7 -6.87 -8.29 -30.09
CA ASP A 7 -7.42 -9.65 -30.08
C ASP A 7 -6.60 -10.66 -29.25
N ASP A 8 -5.29 -10.43 -29.08
CA ASP A 8 -4.36 -11.30 -28.33
C ASP A 8 -3.74 -10.60 -27.09
N TRP A 9 -4.39 -9.57 -26.56
CA TRP A 9 -3.94 -8.84 -25.36
C TRP A 9 -4.54 -9.46 -24.08
N PRO A 10 -3.77 -9.63 -22.97
CA PRO A 10 -2.38 -9.23 -22.73
C PRO A 10 -1.33 -10.30 -23.09
N GLU A 11 -1.76 -11.47 -23.56
CA GLU A 11 -0.92 -12.67 -23.76
C GLU A 11 0.28 -12.43 -24.68
N ARG A 12 0.12 -11.62 -25.74
CA ARG A 12 1.20 -11.28 -26.68
C ARG A 12 2.36 -10.48 -26.09
N TRP A 13 2.19 -9.86 -24.92
CA TRP A 13 3.24 -9.01 -24.31
C TRP A 13 3.95 -9.69 -23.15
N VAL A 14 3.43 -10.80 -22.64
CA VAL A 14 4.05 -11.53 -21.52
C VAL A 14 5.47 -11.96 -21.89
N GLY A 15 6.45 -11.58 -21.05
CA GLY A 15 7.86 -11.91 -21.28
C GLY A 15 8.52 -11.18 -22.46
N THR A 16 7.86 -10.19 -23.06
CA THR A 16 8.45 -9.32 -24.10
C THR A 16 9.13 -8.10 -23.50
N ASP A 17 9.78 -7.30 -24.35
CA ASP A 17 10.41 -6.02 -23.99
C ASP A 17 9.44 -4.95 -23.45
N CYS A 18 8.12 -5.16 -23.56
CA CYS A 18 7.08 -4.28 -23.01
C CYS A 18 6.44 -4.84 -21.73
N ASP A 19 6.86 -6.01 -21.25
CA ASP A 19 6.47 -6.53 -19.93
C ASP A 19 7.33 -5.83 -18.86
N VAL A 20 6.74 -4.86 -18.16
CA VAL A 20 7.43 -4.11 -17.10
C VAL A 20 7.98 -5.03 -15.99
N ARG A 21 7.33 -6.18 -15.74
CA ARG A 21 7.79 -7.15 -14.74
C ARG A 21 9.09 -7.81 -15.19
N ALA A 22 9.15 -8.21 -16.47
CA ALA A 22 10.37 -8.76 -17.06
C ALA A 22 11.49 -7.70 -17.08
N ALA A 23 11.17 -6.45 -17.44
CA ALA A 23 12.15 -5.37 -17.45
C ALA A 23 12.74 -5.09 -16.05
N VAL A 24 11.90 -5.00 -15.01
CA VAL A 24 12.35 -4.78 -13.62
C VAL A 24 13.17 -5.97 -13.11
N SER A 25 12.71 -7.20 -13.36
CA SER A 25 13.40 -8.42 -12.93
C SER A 25 14.76 -8.60 -13.61
N ALA A 26 14.90 -8.14 -14.86
CA ALA A 26 16.16 -8.23 -15.61
C ALA A 26 17.23 -7.23 -15.17
N ILE A 27 16.91 -6.22 -14.33
CA ILE A 27 17.90 -5.23 -13.88
C ILE A 27 18.95 -5.93 -12.99
N PRO A 28 20.24 -5.94 -13.37
CA PRO A 28 21.28 -6.55 -12.55
C PRO A 28 21.47 -5.81 -11.22
N ARG A 29 21.85 -6.53 -10.16
CA ARG A 29 22.06 -5.94 -8.84
C ARG A 29 23.13 -4.82 -8.88
N GLU A 30 24.20 -5.04 -9.61
CA GLU A 30 25.28 -4.08 -9.81
C GLU A 30 24.85 -2.81 -10.58
N VAL A 31 23.79 -2.88 -11.38
CA VAL A 31 23.18 -1.69 -12.02
C VAL A 31 22.41 -0.89 -10.98
N LYS A 32 21.60 -1.57 -10.16
CA LYS A 32 20.83 -0.96 -9.08
C LYS A 32 21.75 -0.33 -8.03
N ASP A 33 22.70 -1.11 -7.49
CA ASP A 33 23.63 -0.71 -6.43
C ASP A 33 24.60 0.40 -6.89
N GLY A 34 24.93 0.43 -8.19
CA GLY A 34 25.78 1.46 -8.79
C GLY A 34 25.05 2.70 -9.31
N PHE A 35 23.72 2.78 -9.16
CA PHE A 35 22.89 3.86 -9.72
C PHE A 35 23.14 4.10 -11.23
N ARG A 36 23.36 3.04 -12.01
CA ARG A 36 23.65 3.11 -13.45
C ARG A 36 22.37 3.30 -14.26
N TYR A 37 21.76 4.47 -14.13
CA TYR A 37 20.46 4.79 -14.72
C TYR A 37 20.45 4.70 -16.26
N ASP A 38 21.59 4.91 -16.91
CA ASP A 38 21.76 4.85 -18.36
C ASP A 38 21.62 3.43 -18.94
N GLU A 39 21.72 2.40 -18.09
CA GLU A 39 21.51 0.99 -18.47
C GLU A 39 20.04 0.56 -18.38
N ILE A 40 19.15 1.44 -17.92
CA ILE A 40 17.72 1.16 -17.77
C ILE A 40 16.93 1.72 -18.97
N PRO A 41 16.01 0.93 -19.56
CA PRO A 41 15.31 1.35 -20.76
C PRO A 41 14.09 2.23 -20.44
N TRP A 42 14.28 3.38 -19.78
CA TRP A 42 13.21 4.29 -19.34
C TRP A 42 12.22 4.64 -20.46
N GLN A 43 12.73 4.95 -21.65
CA GLN A 43 11.94 5.36 -22.81
C GLN A 43 10.98 4.27 -23.35
N ARG A 44 11.16 3.01 -22.94
CA ARG A 44 10.22 1.93 -23.28
C ARG A 44 8.88 2.07 -22.55
N PHE A 45 8.86 2.77 -21.42
CA PHE A 45 7.69 2.94 -20.57
C PHE A 45 7.40 4.44 -20.41
N ARG A 46 6.62 4.99 -21.33
CA ARG A 46 6.25 6.42 -21.33
C ARG A 46 5.37 6.77 -20.12
N HIS A 47 5.21 8.05 -19.82
CA HIS A 47 4.23 8.54 -18.85
C HIS A 47 3.46 9.73 -19.44
N PHE A 48 2.46 10.24 -18.72
CA PHE A 48 1.56 11.31 -19.19
C PHE A 48 2.28 12.59 -19.67
N TYR A 49 3.50 12.85 -19.21
CA TYR A 49 4.26 14.05 -19.55
C TYR A 49 5.40 13.83 -20.55
N GLY A 50 5.68 12.58 -20.95
CA GLY A 50 6.76 12.32 -21.89
C GLY A 50 7.35 10.91 -21.83
N PRO A 51 8.53 10.72 -22.43
CA PRO A 51 9.19 9.42 -22.51
C PRO A 51 9.88 8.98 -21.21
N GLY A 52 9.85 9.76 -20.12
CA GLY A 52 10.55 9.42 -18.87
C GLY A 52 12.06 9.68 -18.90
N GLU A 53 12.55 10.49 -19.85
CA GLU A 53 13.96 10.85 -19.99
C GLU A 53 14.48 11.67 -18.79
N GLU A 54 13.59 12.35 -18.08
CA GLU A 54 13.92 13.14 -16.91
C GLU A 54 14.08 12.32 -15.63
N ILE A 55 13.52 11.10 -15.59
CA ILE A 55 13.48 10.26 -14.38
C ILE A 55 14.90 9.96 -13.84
N PRO A 56 15.91 9.60 -14.66
CA PRO A 56 17.28 9.46 -14.20
C PRO A 56 17.84 10.70 -13.50
N GLY A 57 17.59 11.89 -14.06
CA GLY A 57 18.07 13.15 -13.51
C GLY A 57 17.40 13.48 -12.18
N LEU A 58 16.10 13.17 -12.06
CA LEU A 58 15.36 13.33 -10.81
C LEU A 58 15.84 12.36 -9.73
N LEU A 59 16.07 11.08 -10.06
CA LEU A 59 16.63 10.09 -9.12
C LEU A 59 18.04 10.48 -8.66
N ALA A 60 18.89 10.95 -9.57
CA ALA A 60 20.22 11.46 -9.22
C ALA A 60 20.15 12.68 -8.30
N THR A 61 19.21 13.61 -8.56
CA THR A 61 19.00 14.81 -7.72
C THR A 61 18.45 14.44 -6.35
N LEU A 62 17.52 13.49 -6.28
CA LEU A 62 16.97 12.97 -5.03
C LEU A 62 18.06 12.34 -4.14
N ALA A 63 19.04 11.67 -4.75
CA ALA A 63 20.18 11.07 -4.06
C ALA A 63 21.26 12.07 -3.63
N SER A 64 21.14 13.35 -4.01
CA SER A 64 22.16 14.37 -3.75
C SER A 64 22.09 14.93 -2.32
N GLU A 65 23.16 15.62 -1.89
CA GLU A 65 23.22 16.28 -0.58
C GLU A 65 22.42 17.59 -0.53
N ASP A 66 22.01 18.15 -1.68
CA ASP A 66 21.21 19.38 -1.75
C ASP A 66 19.76 19.09 -1.34
N ALA A 67 19.41 19.51 -0.13
CA ALA A 67 18.14 19.19 0.47
C ALA A 67 16.93 19.72 -0.31
N GLU A 68 17.00 20.98 -0.72
CA GLU A 68 15.88 21.61 -1.43
C GLU A 68 15.75 21.05 -2.85
N ALA A 69 16.87 20.73 -3.51
CA ALA A 69 16.84 20.08 -4.80
C ALA A 69 16.26 18.67 -4.70
N ALA A 70 16.62 17.91 -3.66
CA ALA A 70 16.09 16.58 -3.42
C ALA A 70 14.57 16.60 -3.15
N ASP A 71 14.08 17.55 -2.34
CA ASP A 71 12.64 17.69 -2.08
C ASP A 71 11.86 18.05 -3.35
N ARG A 72 12.40 18.97 -4.17
CA ARG A 72 11.81 19.31 -5.49
C ARG A 72 11.82 18.11 -6.44
N ALA A 73 12.88 17.31 -6.42
CA ALA A 73 12.98 16.11 -7.24
C ALA A 73 12.00 15.04 -6.78
N LEU A 74 11.83 14.85 -5.47
CA LEU A 74 10.86 13.90 -4.92
C LEU A 74 9.43 14.29 -5.31
N TRP A 75 9.08 15.57 -5.20
CA TRP A 75 7.77 16.05 -5.62
C TRP A 75 7.52 15.81 -7.12
N GLN A 76 8.51 16.07 -7.97
CA GLN A 76 8.42 15.79 -9.41
C GLN A 76 8.27 14.30 -9.69
N LEU A 77 9.05 13.44 -9.01
CA LEU A 77 8.91 11.98 -9.10
C LEU A 77 7.52 11.53 -8.65
N TRP A 78 6.95 12.14 -7.60
CA TRP A 78 5.59 11.84 -7.17
C TRP A 78 4.60 12.12 -8.30
N THR A 79 4.67 13.31 -8.90
CA THR A 79 3.76 13.70 -9.99
C THR A 79 3.98 12.89 -11.27
N SER A 80 5.23 12.49 -11.54
CA SER A 80 5.59 11.77 -12.76
C SER A 80 5.35 10.29 -12.66
N LEU A 81 5.53 9.65 -11.48
CA LEU A 81 5.46 8.19 -11.28
C LEU A 81 4.15 7.72 -10.63
N HIS A 82 3.36 8.63 -10.08
CA HIS A 82 2.10 8.34 -9.41
C HIS A 82 1.09 9.45 -9.71
N HIS A 83 0.29 9.27 -10.77
CA HIS A 83 -0.60 10.32 -11.28
C HIS A 83 -2.06 10.04 -10.88
N GLN A 84 -2.67 10.98 -10.12
CA GLN A 84 -4.09 10.96 -9.74
C GLN A 84 -4.60 9.62 -9.17
N GLY A 85 -3.76 8.95 -8.38
CA GLY A 85 -4.12 7.67 -7.75
C GLY A 85 -3.88 6.44 -8.65
N SER A 86 -3.23 6.57 -9.80
CA SER A 86 -2.78 5.42 -10.59
C SER A 86 -1.26 5.39 -10.68
N THR A 87 -0.71 4.19 -10.51
CA THR A 87 0.70 3.91 -10.75
C THR A 87 0.95 3.72 -12.25
N ILE A 88 2.17 4.03 -12.68
CA ILE A 88 2.54 3.92 -14.09
C ILE A 88 3.80 3.07 -14.26
N ALA A 89 3.95 2.44 -15.43
CA ALA A 89 4.99 1.42 -15.62
C ALA A 89 6.42 1.92 -15.34
N VAL A 90 6.73 3.18 -15.65
CA VAL A 90 8.03 3.79 -15.32
C VAL A 90 8.29 3.90 -13.81
N GLY A 91 7.24 3.97 -13.00
CA GLY A 91 7.33 3.92 -11.54
C GLY A 91 7.95 2.62 -11.04
N ALA A 92 7.57 1.48 -11.60
CA ALA A 92 8.13 0.19 -11.20
C ALA A 92 9.64 0.07 -11.51
N LEU A 93 10.12 0.68 -12.61
CA LEU A 93 11.55 0.74 -12.92
C LEU A 93 12.34 1.59 -11.91
N ALA A 94 11.71 2.60 -11.30
CA ALA A 94 12.35 3.47 -10.33
C ALA A 94 12.46 2.83 -8.93
N VAL A 95 11.58 1.88 -8.57
CA VAL A 95 11.50 1.27 -7.23
C VAL A 95 12.85 0.76 -6.71
N PRO A 96 13.66 -0.03 -7.46
CA PRO A 96 14.94 -0.50 -6.95
C PRO A 96 15.90 0.63 -6.56
N PHE A 97 15.87 1.75 -7.26
CA PHE A 97 16.71 2.91 -6.97
C PHE A 97 16.16 3.74 -5.81
N LEU A 98 14.84 3.94 -5.76
CA LEU A 98 14.17 4.62 -4.65
C LEU A 98 14.40 3.87 -3.32
N LEU A 99 14.38 2.53 -3.32
CA LEU A 99 14.72 1.73 -2.14
C LEU A 99 16.16 1.96 -1.66
N ARG A 100 17.12 2.03 -2.59
CA ARG A 100 18.52 2.31 -2.27
C ARG A 100 18.70 3.73 -1.74
N ILE A 101 18.07 4.71 -2.39
CA ILE A 101 18.04 6.10 -1.91
C ILE A 101 17.45 6.16 -0.50
N ALA A 102 16.32 5.53 -0.23
CA ALA A 102 15.74 5.50 1.11
C ALA A 102 16.69 4.84 2.15
N ALA A 103 17.46 3.82 1.76
CA ALA A 103 18.42 3.17 2.65
C ALA A 103 19.68 4.03 2.91
N THR A 104 20.15 4.80 1.92
CA THR A 104 21.47 5.47 1.98
C THR A 104 21.41 6.99 2.11
N ALA A 105 20.31 7.62 1.72
CA ALA A 105 20.16 9.07 1.72
C ALA A 105 19.94 9.62 3.14
N ARG A 106 19.81 10.95 3.19
CA ARG A 106 19.59 11.71 4.41
C ARG A 106 18.32 11.23 5.13
N PRO A 107 18.33 11.15 6.48
CA PRO A 107 17.17 10.65 7.24
C PRO A 107 15.84 11.32 6.88
N GLU A 108 15.85 12.61 6.56
CA GLU A 108 14.65 13.41 6.30
C GLU A 108 13.91 13.00 5.02
N LEU A 109 14.60 12.33 4.08
CA LEU A 109 14.01 11.88 2.81
C LEU A 109 13.44 10.46 2.88
N ARG A 110 13.80 9.68 3.91
CA ARG A 110 13.51 8.24 3.95
C ARG A 110 12.03 7.95 3.92
N ALA A 111 11.27 8.56 4.82
CA ALA A 111 9.83 8.30 4.95
C ALA A 111 9.08 8.63 3.65
N GLN A 112 9.30 9.82 3.08
CA GLN A 112 8.61 10.24 1.86
C GLN A 112 9.05 9.43 0.63
N THR A 113 10.33 9.03 0.53
CA THR A 113 10.82 8.16 -0.55
C THR A 113 10.21 6.77 -0.45
N LEU A 114 10.16 6.19 0.76
CA LEU A 114 9.49 4.90 1.00
C LEU A 114 7.98 4.99 0.74
N ARG A 115 7.36 6.12 1.06
CA ARG A 115 5.95 6.36 0.75
C ARG A 115 5.73 6.23 -0.76
N LEU A 116 6.57 6.86 -1.58
CA LEU A 116 6.46 6.77 -3.04
C LEU A 116 6.57 5.32 -3.53
N VAL A 117 7.54 4.57 -2.99
CA VAL A 117 7.67 3.13 -3.28
C VAL A 117 6.38 2.38 -2.92
N ALA A 118 5.82 2.65 -1.75
CA ALA A 118 4.62 1.99 -1.27
C ALA A 118 3.39 2.26 -2.15
N GLU A 119 3.22 3.51 -2.61
CA GLU A 119 2.10 3.88 -3.48
C GLU A 119 2.25 3.32 -4.90
N ILE A 120 3.48 3.20 -5.43
CA ILE A 120 3.74 2.59 -6.74
C ILE A 120 3.37 1.10 -6.74
N GLY A 121 3.63 0.40 -5.62
CA GLY A 121 3.37 -1.03 -5.43
C GLY A 121 1.94 -1.38 -5.01
N ARG A 122 0.99 -0.44 -5.16
CA ARG A 122 -0.41 -0.60 -4.73
C ARG A 122 -1.38 -0.06 -5.75
N CYS A 123 -2.55 -0.70 -5.81
CA CYS A 123 -3.77 -0.09 -6.33
C CYS A 123 -4.29 0.92 -5.30
N GLN A 124 -4.75 2.09 -5.77
CA GLN A 124 -5.40 3.07 -4.91
C GLN A 124 -6.90 2.92 -5.00
N HIS A 125 -7.54 2.48 -3.92
CA HIS A 125 -8.99 2.36 -3.85
C HIS A 125 -9.73 3.69 -3.60
N MET A 126 -9.10 4.84 -3.90
CA MET A 126 -9.63 6.21 -3.71
C MET A 126 -10.52 6.35 -2.46
N GLY A 127 -10.01 5.90 -1.32
CA GLY A 127 -10.69 6.04 -0.04
C GLY A 127 -11.80 5.03 0.25
N ASP A 128 -11.77 3.85 -0.38
CA ASP A 128 -12.56 2.72 0.08
C ASP A 128 -12.08 2.25 1.47
N GLY A 129 -12.79 2.72 2.50
CA GLY A 129 -12.61 2.29 3.89
C GLY A 129 -13.36 0.98 4.23
N SER A 130 -13.87 0.27 3.24
CA SER A 130 -14.58 -0.99 3.44
C SER A 130 -13.67 -2.11 3.93
N ARG A 131 -14.30 -3.19 4.40
CA ARG A 131 -13.59 -4.43 4.76
C ARG A 131 -12.84 -5.04 3.60
N GLU A 132 -13.30 -4.82 2.38
CA GLU A 132 -12.71 -5.40 1.18
C GLU A 132 -11.55 -4.55 0.67
N GLY A 133 -11.73 -3.24 0.61
CA GLY A 133 -10.76 -2.30 0.05
C GLY A 133 -9.60 -1.91 0.96
N LEU A 134 -9.80 -1.83 2.29
CA LEU A 134 -8.78 -1.23 3.18
C LEU A 134 -7.41 -1.93 3.05
N LEU A 135 -7.39 -3.27 3.05
CA LEU A 135 -6.15 -4.05 2.96
C LEU A 135 -5.84 -4.54 1.53
N GLN A 136 -6.61 -4.12 0.54
CA GLN A 136 -6.42 -4.55 -0.84
C GLN A 136 -5.22 -3.83 -1.47
N VAL A 137 -4.43 -4.60 -2.23
CA VAL A 137 -3.13 -4.15 -2.78
C VAL A 137 -3.15 -4.13 -4.30
N ALA A 138 -3.94 -5.00 -4.92
CA ALA A 138 -4.02 -5.13 -6.37
C ALA A 138 -5.45 -4.92 -6.87
N GLU A 139 -5.55 -4.34 -8.06
CA GLU A 139 -6.80 -4.04 -8.75
C GLU A 139 -7.28 -5.26 -9.54
N GLU A 140 -8.51 -5.23 -10.07
CA GLU A 140 -8.89 -6.24 -11.05
C GLU A 140 -7.98 -6.15 -12.30
N PRO A 141 -7.55 -7.28 -12.89
CA PRO A 141 -6.52 -7.31 -13.95
C PRO A 141 -6.83 -6.52 -15.23
N LEU A 142 -8.05 -5.97 -15.37
CA LEU A 142 -8.58 -5.35 -16.58
C LEU A 142 -8.40 -3.82 -16.60
N MET A 143 -7.93 -3.19 -15.52
CA MET A 143 -7.66 -1.75 -15.51
C MET A 143 -6.36 -1.42 -16.25
N ILE A 144 -6.47 -0.47 -17.18
CA ILE A 144 -5.40 -0.08 -18.10
C ILE A 144 -4.89 1.30 -17.74
N GLU A 145 -3.58 1.42 -17.62
CA GLU A 145 -2.91 2.70 -17.45
C GLU A 145 -2.91 3.49 -18.76
N GLY A 146 -3.46 4.71 -18.73
CA GLY A 146 -3.77 5.49 -19.92
C GLY A 146 -2.60 5.90 -20.81
N SER A 147 -1.36 5.95 -20.30
CA SER A 147 -0.21 6.48 -21.06
C SER A 147 0.68 5.41 -21.72
N THR A 148 0.85 4.24 -21.09
CA THR A 148 1.59 3.09 -21.64
C THR A 148 0.69 1.99 -22.17
N MET A 149 -0.61 2.03 -21.84
CA MET A 149 -1.53 0.91 -22.03
C MET A 149 -1.07 -0.37 -21.30
N CYS A 150 -0.13 -0.28 -20.36
CA CYS A 150 0.26 -1.40 -19.50
C CYS A 150 -0.90 -1.71 -18.54
N PRO A 151 -1.19 -2.98 -18.24
CA PRO A 151 -2.11 -3.31 -17.16
C PRO A 151 -1.53 -2.71 -15.87
N VAL A 152 -2.36 -1.99 -15.11
CA VAL A 152 -1.93 -1.36 -13.84
C VAL A 152 -1.38 -2.42 -12.89
N ASP A 153 -2.02 -3.59 -12.86
CA ASP A 153 -1.61 -4.76 -12.10
C ASP A 153 -0.18 -5.24 -12.44
N TRP A 154 0.29 -5.12 -13.69
CA TRP A 154 1.67 -5.52 -14.01
C TRP A 154 2.70 -4.56 -13.40
N THR A 155 2.38 -3.28 -13.34
CA THR A 155 3.21 -2.27 -12.66
C THR A 155 3.28 -2.56 -11.17
N ILE A 156 2.11 -2.84 -10.55
CA ILE A 156 2.01 -3.21 -9.14
C ILE A 156 2.83 -4.48 -8.87
N GLN A 157 2.66 -5.53 -9.67
CA GLN A 157 3.43 -6.78 -9.56
C GLN A 157 4.94 -6.55 -9.66
N ALA A 158 5.38 -5.76 -10.63
CA ALA A 158 6.80 -5.47 -10.83
C ALA A 158 7.40 -4.69 -9.64
N ALA A 159 6.68 -3.68 -9.14
CA ALA A 159 7.09 -2.89 -7.99
C ALA A 159 7.15 -3.73 -6.70
N ARG A 160 6.14 -4.57 -6.47
CA ARG A 160 6.09 -5.50 -5.34
C ARG A 160 7.23 -6.52 -5.40
N GLN A 161 7.54 -7.05 -6.59
CA GLN A 161 8.67 -7.95 -6.75
C GLN A 161 10.00 -7.25 -6.44
N ALA A 162 10.18 -6.00 -6.88
CA ALA A 162 11.36 -5.22 -6.52
C ALA A 162 11.49 -4.98 -5.00
N VAL A 163 10.38 -4.72 -4.31
CA VAL A 163 10.33 -4.65 -2.83
C VAL A 163 10.77 -5.99 -2.20
N THR A 164 10.26 -7.11 -2.72
CA THR A 164 10.62 -8.46 -2.25
C THR A 164 12.10 -8.78 -2.48
N ASP A 165 12.66 -8.42 -3.62
CA ASP A 165 14.07 -8.68 -3.96
C ASP A 165 15.03 -7.88 -3.05
N ASP A 166 14.61 -6.69 -2.62
CA ASP A 166 15.42 -5.75 -1.84
C ASP A 166 14.99 -5.65 -0.35
N LEU A 167 14.31 -6.68 0.20
CA LEU A 167 13.90 -6.74 1.62
C LEU A 167 15.04 -6.44 2.61
N HIS A 168 16.27 -6.82 2.26
CA HIS A 168 17.46 -6.56 3.07
C HIS A 168 17.75 -5.07 3.32
N LEU A 169 17.27 -4.17 2.45
CA LEU A 169 17.36 -2.71 2.63
C LEU A 169 16.26 -2.19 3.56
N LEU A 170 15.09 -2.83 3.56
CA LEU A 170 13.89 -2.38 4.28
C LEU A 170 13.86 -2.86 5.73
N LEU A 171 14.24 -4.10 5.99
CA LEU A 171 14.14 -4.71 7.33
C LEU A 171 14.89 -3.93 8.42
N PRO A 172 16.09 -3.36 8.18
CA PRO A 172 16.76 -2.49 9.15
C PRO A 172 15.95 -1.23 9.50
N LEU A 173 15.19 -0.67 8.55
CA LEU A 173 14.43 0.57 8.71
C LEU A 173 13.23 0.42 9.65
N LEU A 174 12.79 -0.80 9.97
CA LEU A 174 11.83 -1.05 11.06
C LEU A 174 12.38 -0.61 12.43
N SER A 175 13.68 -0.40 12.57
CA SER A 175 14.30 0.10 13.80
C SER A 175 14.84 1.53 13.66
N ASP A 176 14.44 2.27 12.63
CA ASP A 176 14.83 3.67 12.46
C ASP A 176 14.35 4.53 13.65
N PRO A 177 15.15 5.50 14.13
CA PRO A 177 14.74 6.41 15.19
C PRO A 177 13.46 7.19 14.87
N ASP A 178 13.22 7.51 13.60
CA ASP A 178 12.04 8.23 13.16
C ASP A 178 10.81 7.29 13.09
N PRO A 179 9.74 7.53 13.87
CA PRO A 179 8.51 6.74 13.77
C PRO A 179 7.89 6.78 12.37
N GLU A 180 8.05 7.87 11.62
CA GLU A 180 7.53 7.97 10.25
C GLU A 180 8.17 6.94 9.33
N VAL A 181 9.49 6.82 9.41
CA VAL A 181 10.23 5.79 8.67
C VAL A 181 9.77 4.39 9.08
N ARG A 182 9.54 4.14 10.37
CA ARG A 182 9.10 2.81 10.84
C ARG A 182 7.72 2.43 10.30
N PHE A 183 6.73 3.31 10.40
CA PHE A 183 5.37 2.96 9.95
C PHE A 183 5.26 2.90 8.43
N VAL A 184 5.98 3.76 7.69
CA VAL A 184 6.01 3.69 6.23
C VAL A 184 6.79 2.44 5.78
N THR A 185 7.85 2.04 6.49
CA THR A 185 8.55 0.77 6.21
C THR A 185 7.61 -0.42 6.39
N ALA A 186 6.81 -0.45 7.46
CA ALA A 186 5.80 -1.49 7.66
C ALA A 186 4.78 -1.51 6.51
N TYR A 187 4.39 -0.34 6.02
CA TYR A 187 3.55 -0.20 4.84
C TYR A 187 4.24 -0.78 3.60
N VAL A 188 5.47 -0.40 3.26
CA VAL A 188 6.20 -0.99 2.11
C VAL A 188 6.29 -2.52 2.22
N LEU A 189 6.68 -3.04 3.39
CA LEU A 189 6.84 -4.48 3.64
C LEU A 189 5.54 -5.27 3.49
N ALA A 190 4.38 -4.66 3.75
CA ALA A 190 3.09 -5.31 3.56
C ALA A 190 2.78 -5.63 2.08
N ALA A 191 3.53 -5.05 1.14
CA ALA A 191 3.40 -5.31 -0.29
C ALA A 191 4.33 -6.44 -0.79
N ALA A 192 5.16 -7.01 0.07
CA ALA A 192 6.03 -8.14 -0.29
C ALA A 192 5.21 -9.35 -0.76
N THR A 193 5.75 -10.11 -1.70
CA THR A 193 5.11 -11.27 -2.34
C THR A 193 5.75 -12.60 -1.96
N ASP A 194 6.96 -12.56 -1.39
CA ASP A 194 7.72 -13.73 -0.91
C ASP A 194 8.54 -13.34 0.35
N GLY A 195 9.22 -14.30 0.98
CA GLY A 195 9.99 -14.07 2.20
C GLY A 195 9.11 -13.80 3.43
N LEU A 196 7.83 -14.15 3.35
CA LEU A 196 6.78 -13.75 4.28
C LEU A 196 7.06 -14.14 5.72
N SER A 197 7.58 -15.36 5.95
CA SER A 197 7.94 -15.80 7.29
C SER A 197 8.96 -14.86 7.95
N HIS A 198 9.90 -14.35 7.17
CA HIS A 198 10.90 -13.40 7.64
C HIS A 198 10.30 -12.01 7.86
N VAL A 199 9.48 -11.51 6.91
CA VAL A 199 8.80 -10.22 7.01
C VAL A 199 7.83 -10.20 8.20
N SER A 200 6.94 -11.19 8.32
CA SER A 200 6.00 -11.32 9.44
C SER A 200 6.73 -11.42 10.78
N SER A 201 7.82 -12.19 10.86
CA SER A 201 8.63 -12.27 12.08
C SER A 201 9.23 -10.91 12.47
N ALA A 202 9.73 -10.14 11.49
CA ALA A 202 10.28 -8.81 11.72
C ALA A 202 9.21 -7.81 12.18
N LEU A 203 8.03 -7.80 11.54
CA LEU A 203 6.90 -6.95 11.90
C LEU A 203 6.38 -7.27 13.32
N GLN A 204 6.21 -8.55 13.65
CA GLN A 204 5.79 -8.99 15.00
C GLN A 204 6.83 -8.64 16.06
N SER A 205 8.12 -8.86 15.76
CA SER A 205 9.22 -8.50 16.65
C SER A 205 9.29 -6.99 16.89
N ARG A 206 8.95 -6.17 15.88
CA ARG A 206 8.87 -4.73 16.06
C ARG A 206 7.65 -4.32 16.88
N LEU A 207 6.47 -4.88 16.59
CA LEU A 207 5.23 -4.60 17.30
C LEU A 207 5.34 -4.88 18.81
N ALA A 208 6.06 -5.93 19.18
CA ALA A 208 6.24 -6.32 20.59
C ALA A 208 6.99 -5.29 21.46
N LYS A 209 7.70 -4.34 20.85
CA LYS A 209 8.54 -3.32 21.53
C LYS A 209 8.27 -1.90 21.05
N GLU A 210 7.21 -1.69 20.26
CA GLU A 210 6.86 -0.39 19.74
C GLU A 210 5.98 0.36 20.73
N ASP A 211 6.28 1.64 20.94
CA ASP A 211 5.54 2.51 21.85
C ASP A 211 4.79 3.63 21.10
N ASP A 212 5.10 3.85 19.82
CA ASP A 212 4.39 4.83 18.99
C ASP A 212 3.08 4.26 18.45
N ALA A 213 1.97 4.98 18.71
CA ALA A 213 0.62 4.55 18.36
C ALA A 213 0.41 4.36 16.84
N VAL A 214 0.96 5.26 16.01
CA VAL A 214 0.81 5.18 14.55
C VAL A 214 1.58 3.98 14.01
N VAL A 215 2.79 3.75 14.55
CA VAL A 215 3.61 2.60 14.17
C VAL A 215 2.96 1.29 14.62
N GLN A 216 2.40 1.21 15.84
CA GLN A 216 1.69 0.03 16.32
C GLN A 216 0.52 -0.34 15.40
N VAL A 217 -0.34 0.62 15.06
CA VAL A 217 -1.49 0.38 14.18
C VAL A 217 -1.03 -0.02 12.78
N SER A 218 0.00 0.65 12.24
CA SER A 218 0.55 0.33 10.92
C SER A 218 1.17 -1.06 10.85
N LEU A 219 1.87 -1.50 11.91
CA LEU A 219 2.39 -2.88 12.02
C LEU A 219 1.26 -3.92 12.07
N ILE A 220 0.17 -3.62 12.79
CA ILE A 220 -0.99 -4.52 12.88
C ILE A 220 -1.66 -4.66 11.51
N LEU A 221 -1.91 -3.54 10.81
CA LEU A 221 -2.49 -3.55 9.47
C LEU A 221 -1.57 -4.20 8.44
N ALA A 222 -0.24 -4.01 8.55
CA ALA A 222 0.74 -4.70 7.71
C ALA A 222 0.66 -6.23 7.86
N ILE A 223 0.61 -6.72 9.11
CA ILE A 223 0.49 -8.15 9.40
C ILE A 223 -0.84 -8.70 8.88
N ALA A 224 -1.94 -7.95 9.08
CA ALA A 224 -3.26 -8.34 8.60
C ALA A 224 -3.33 -8.37 7.07
N GLN A 225 -2.70 -7.41 6.38
CA GLN A 225 -2.64 -7.37 4.93
C GLN A 225 -1.93 -8.61 4.37
N LEU A 226 -0.72 -8.92 4.89
CA LEU A 226 0.01 -10.13 4.48
C LEU A 226 -0.80 -11.40 4.78
N ALA A 227 -1.44 -11.47 5.94
CA ALA A 227 -2.29 -12.60 6.29
C ALA A 227 -3.48 -12.77 5.34
N ARG A 228 -4.11 -11.67 4.91
CA ARG A 228 -5.21 -11.69 3.94
C ARG A 228 -4.76 -12.20 2.58
N GLU A 229 -3.65 -11.66 2.05
CA GLU A 229 -3.12 -12.06 0.74
C GLU A 229 -2.71 -13.54 0.69
N HIS A 230 -2.24 -14.08 1.81
CA HIS A 230 -1.78 -15.47 1.92
C HIS A 230 -2.77 -16.40 2.61
N GLN A 231 -4.00 -15.93 2.87
CA GLN A 231 -5.08 -16.70 3.47
C GLN A 231 -4.68 -17.39 4.80
N ASP A 232 -3.96 -16.68 5.68
CA ASP A 232 -3.57 -17.21 6.99
C ASP A 232 -4.78 -17.30 7.94
N GLU A 233 -5.27 -18.51 8.15
CA GLU A 233 -6.41 -18.84 9.01
C GLU A 233 -6.21 -18.46 10.49
N HIS A 234 -4.97 -18.23 10.94
CA HIS A 234 -4.69 -17.88 12.34
C HIS A 234 -4.81 -16.38 12.61
N ALA A 235 -4.71 -15.54 11.57
CA ALA A 235 -4.68 -14.09 11.72
C ALA A 235 -5.96 -13.50 12.34
N PRO A 236 -7.20 -13.96 12.00
CA PRO A 236 -8.40 -13.51 12.70
C PRO A 236 -8.34 -13.77 14.21
N LYS A 237 -7.83 -14.93 14.63
CA LYS A 237 -7.72 -15.27 16.06
C LYS A 237 -6.68 -14.39 16.76
N TRP A 238 -5.56 -14.13 16.09
CA TRP A 238 -4.54 -13.21 16.59
C TRP A 238 -5.07 -11.78 16.76
N ALA A 239 -5.72 -11.23 15.73
CA ALA A 239 -6.31 -9.89 15.78
C ALA A 239 -7.38 -9.81 16.89
N ARG A 240 -8.20 -10.84 17.04
CA ARG A 240 -9.17 -10.96 18.15
C ARG A 240 -8.53 -10.94 19.53
N GLY A 241 -7.42 -11.65 19.71
CA GLY A 241 -6.66 -11.62 20.96
C GLY A 241 -6.17 -10.21 21.32
N LEU A 242 -5.76 -9.42 20.33
CA LEU A 242 -5.28 -8.06 20.54
C LEU A 242 -6.40 -7.08 20.90
N TRP A 243 -7.52 -7.05 20.16
CA TRP A 243 -8.58 -6.07 20.43
C TRP A 243 -9.43 -6.40 21.67
N SER A 244 -9.54 -7.68 22.03
CA SER A 244 -10.34 -8.12 23.18
C SER A 244 -9.63 -8.01 24.53
N ASP A 245 -8.30 -7.88 24.55
CA ASP A 245 -7.52 -7.70 25.78
C ASP A 245 -7.63 -6.25 26.29
N PRO A 246 -8.33 -5.99 27.42
CA PRO A 246 -8.49 -4.64 27.95
C PRO A 246 -7.19 -4.07 28.54
N GLY A 247 -6.16 -4.89 28.74
CA GLY A 247 -4.83 -4.46 29.20
C GLY A 247 -3.98 -3.86 28.07
N ARG A 248 -4.41 -3.96 26.81
CA ARG A 248 -3.71 -3.36 25.67
C ARG A 248 -4.04 -1.88 25.51
N PRO A 249 -3.10 -1.07 24.98
CA PRO A 249 -3.38 0.31 24.62
C PRO A 249 -4.58 0.43 23.67
N PRO A 250 -5.43 1.45 23.81
CA PRO A 250 -6.63 1.60 22.98
C PRO A 250 -6.33 1.60 21.47
N GLU A 251 -5.26 2.24 21.03
CA GLU A 251 -4.80 2.29 19.63
C GLU A 251 -4.51 0.89 19.06
N VAL A 252 -3.86 0.02 19.84
CA VAL A 252 -3.61 -1.39 19.46
C VAL A 252 -4.93 -2.11 19.28
N ARG A 253 -5.88 -1.87 20.19
CA ARG A 253 -7.20 -2.51 20.14
C ARG A 253 -8.02 -2.01 18.95
N ILE A 254 -7.97 -0.71 18.63
CA ILE A 254 -8.61 -0.10 17.46
C ILE A 254 -8.01 -0.69 16.18
N GLY A 255 -6.69 -0.65 16.02
CA GLY A 255 -6.00 -1.19 14.84
C GLY A 255 -6.26 -2.68 14.65
N ALA A 256 -6.24 -3.47 15.73
CA ALA A 256 -6.57 -4.89 15.69
C ALA A 256 -8.04 -5.16 15.38
N GLY A 257 -8.94 -4.26 15.80
CA GLY A 257 -10.35 -4.29 15.44
C GLY A 257 -10.55 -4.12 13.93
N LEU A 258 -9.93 -3.10 13.33
CA LEU A 258 -9.95 -2.87 11.88
C LEU A 258 -9.36 -4.06 11.12
N ALA A 259 -8.19 -4.55 11.55
CA ALA A 259 -7.56 -5.75 10.99
C ALA A 259 -8.50 -6.95 11.02
N TRP A 260 -9.16 -7.21 12.16
CA TRP A 260 -10.10 -8.31 12.29
C TRP A 260 -11.28 -8.17 11.32
N LEU A 261 -11.87 -6.97 11.20
CA LEU A 261 -12.98 -6.70 10.29
C LEU A 261 -12.60 -6.93 8.82
N CYS A 262 -11.34 -6.67 8.44
CA CYS A 262 -10.84 -6.92 7.09
C CYS A 262 -10.45 -8.39 6.83
N LEU A 263 -10.30 -9.19 7.89
CA LEU A 263 -9.88 -10.59 7.82
C LEU A 263 -11.05 -11.58 7.86
N VAL A 264 -12.25 -11.13 8.20
CA VAL A 264 -13.43 -11.99 8.30
C VAL A 264 -14.65 -11.36 7.64
N THR A 265 -15.56 -12.23 7.20
CA THR A 265 -16.89 -11.83 6.72
C THR A 265 -17.93 -11.84 7.83
N ASP A 266 -17.61 -12.35 9.02
CA ASP A 266 -18.53 -12.41 10.15
C ASP A 266 -19.00 -11.00 10.60
N PRO A 267 -20.25 -10.89 11.10
CA PRO A 267 -20.70 -9.68 11.76
C PRO A 267 -19.79 -9.28 12.93
N ALA A 268 -19.59 -7.97 13.10
CA ALA A 268 -18.80 -7.46 14.22
C ALA A 268 -19.43 -7.88 15.57
N PRO A 269 -18.67 -8.54 16.48
CA PRO A 269 -19.15 -8.84 17.82
C PRO A 269 -19.55 -7.58 18.57
N ASP A 270 -20.52 -7.69 19.48
CA ASP A 270 -21.03 -6.52 20.22
C ASP A 270 -19.93 -5.83 21.03
N GLU A 271 -18.94 -6.56 21.55
CA GLU A 271 -17.80 -5.96 22.25
C GLU A 271 -16.91 -5.13 21.33
N LEU A 272 -16.68 -5.60 20.10
CA LEU A 272 -15.90 -4.88 19.10
C LEU A 272 -16.67 -3.65 18.59
N ARG A 273 -17.98 -3.81 18.34
CA ARG A 273 -18.86 -2.70 17.97
C ARG A 273 -18.87 -1.63 19.06
N ALA A 274 -19.02 -2.03 20.33
CA ALA A 274 -18.99 -1.10 21.46
C ALA A 274 -17.64 -0.35 21.52
N LEU A 275 -16.51 -1.04 21.37
CA LEU A 275 -15.18 -0.42 21.33
C LEU A 275 -15.05 0.62 20.20
N LEU A 276 -15.40 0.26 18.96
CA LEU A 276 -15.19 1.13 17.79
C LEU A 276 -16.20 2.29 17.72
N THR A 277 -17.37 2.14 18.33
CA THR A 277 -18.39 3.20 18.42
C THR A 277 -18.32 4.03 19.70
N ASP A 278 -17.42 3.70 20.62
CA ASP A 278 -17.23 4.46 21.86
C ASP A 278 -16.91 5.93 21.54
N PRO A 279 -17.59 6.91 22.18
CA PRO A 279 -17.31 8.33 21.93
C PRO A 279 -15.85 8.72 22.22
N GLY A 280 -15.18 8.02 23.14
CA GLY A 280 -13.77 8.18 23.44
C GLY A 280 -12.84 7.69 22.32
N THR A 281 -13.29 6.84 21.41
CA THR A 281 -12.50 6.42 20.23
C THR A 281 -12.27 7.60 19.28
N ARG A 282 -13.15 8.62 19.27
CA ARG A 282 -13.00 9.83 18.42
C ARG A 282 -11.73 10.63 18.70
N GLN A 283 -11.18 10.52 19.91
CA GLN A 283 -9.93 11.23 20.22
C GLN A 283 -8.72 10.68 19.43
N TYR A 284 -8.85 9.49 18.85
CA TYR A 284 -7.81 8.84 18.05
C TYR A 284 -7.87 9.19 16.56
N ASP A 285 -8.92 9.86 16.08
CA ASP A 285 -9.07 10.20 14.64
C ASP A 285 -7.87 11.01 14.16
N GLY A 286 -7.53 12.11 14.85
CA GLY A 286 -6.36 12.93 14.52
C GLY A 286 -5.02 12.24 14.79
N LEU A 287 -4.94 11.38 15.83
CA LEU A 287 -3.71 10.67 16.18
C LEU A 287 -3.36 9.61 15.12
N LEU A 288 -4.35 8.88 14.61
CA LEU A 288 -4.16 7.76 13.69
C LEU A 288 -4.29 8.17 12.23
N GLN A 289 -4.65 9.41 11.91
CA GLN A 289 -4.68 9.92 10.54
C GLN A 289 -3.38 9.66 9.73
N PRO A 290 -2.17 9.72 10.31
CA PRO A 290 -0.93 9.42 9.58
C PRO A 290 -0.76 7.94 9.19
N VAL A 291 -1.56 7.02 9.75
CA VAL A 291 -1.52 5.60 9.38
C VAL A 291 -1.77 5.49 7.86
N PRO A 292 -0.85 4.90 7.07
CA PRO A 292 -0.89 4.98 5.61
C PRO A 292 -2.20 4.48 4.98
N TRP A 293 -2.77 3.40 5.54
CA TRP A 293 -4.06 2.84 5.11
C TRP A 293 -5.24 3.78 5.31
N LEU A 294 -5.17 4.71 6.27
CA LEU A 294 -6.25 5.66 6.57
C LEU A 294 -6.10 6.98 5.82
N THR A 295 -4.88 7.33 5.40
CA THR A 295 -4.54 8.66 4.84
C THR A 295 -5.38 9.03 3.61
N TRP A 296 -5.69 8.06 2.75
CA TRP A 296 -6.40 8.30 1.49
C TRP A 296 -7.92 8.22 1.59
N ILE A 297 -8.46 7.87 2.76
CA ILE A 297 -9.91 7.71 2.98
C ILE A 297 -10.59 9.05 3.15
N ASP A 298 -9.95 9.93 3.91
CA ASP A 298 -10.46 11.27 4.09
C ASP A 298 -9.31 12.23 4.38
N SER A 299 -9.18 13.25 3.53
CA SER A 299 -8.14 14.28 3.66
C SER A 299 -8.43 15.31 4.75
N THR A 300 -9.62 15.28 5.37
CA THR A 300 -10.06 16.21 6.43
C THR A 300 -9.75 15.71 7.84
N GLY A 301 -9.20 14.50 7.97
CA GLY A 301 -8.72 13.96 9.25
C GLY A 301 -9.69 13.00 9.94
N VAL A 302 -10.72 12.50 9.24
CA VAL A 302 -11.71 11.55 9.79
C VAL A 302 -11.62 10.15 9.17
N GLY A 303 -10.48 9.79 8.58
CA GLY A 303 -10.31 8.52 7.84
C GLY A 303 -10.60 7.28 8.70
N LEU A 304 -10.19 7.31 9.97
CA LEU A 304 -10.50 6.26 10.94
C LEU A 304 -12.02 6.09 11.12
N ARG A 305 -12.74 7.20 11.28
CA ARG A 305 -14.18 7.16 11.50
C ARG A 305 -14.93 6.65 10.28
N SER A 306 -14.56 7.14 9.10
CA SER A 306 -15.12 6.68 7.82
C SER A 306 -14.93 5.18 7.65
N CYS A 307 -13.75 4.63 7.96
CA CYS A 307 -13.53 3.17 8.00
C CYS A 307 -14.50 2.45 8.93
N ILE A 308 -14.58 2.91 10.18
CA ILE A 308 -15.40 2.25 11.20
C ILE A 308 -16.86 2.24 10.78
N ASP A 309 -17.37 3.37 10.29
CA ASP A 309 -18.75 3.48 9.83
C ASP A 309 -19.00 2.53 8.67
N GLU A 310 -18.16 2.54 7.63
CA GLU A 310 -18.29 1.67 6.45
C GLU A 310 -18.22 0.17 6.81
N MET A 311 -17.24 -0.24 7.62
CA MET A 311 -17.04 -1.64 7.98
C MET A 311 -18.12 -2.21 8.91
N LEU A 312 -18.80 -1.35 9.67
CA LEU A 312 -19.89 -1.75 10.57
C LEU A 312 -21.26 -1.72 9.88
N THR A 313 -21.47 -0.84 8.90
CA THR A 313 -22.71 -0.77 8.09
C THR A 313 -22.78 -1.85 7.03
N ALA A 314 -21.64 -2.40 6.56
CA ALA A 314 -21.59 -3.49 5.58
C ALA A 314 -22.39 -4.76 5.97
N ASN A 315 -22.77 -4.93 7.25
CA ASN A 315 -23.63 -6.02 7.72
C ASN A 315 -25.14 -5.67 7.78
N ILE A 316 -25.56 -4.50 7.29
CA ILE A 316 -26.94 -4.00 7.44
C ILE A 316 -27.80 -4.21 6.18
N SER A 317 -27.26 -4.69 5.05
CA SER A 317 -28.06 -4.93 3.83
C SER A 317 -27.75 -6.34 3.29
N GLU A 318 -28.60 -7.35 3.50
CA GLU A 318 -29.73 -7.67 2.59
C GLU A 318 -31.08 -7.99 3.29
N ALA A 319 -31.17 -8.02 4.62
CA ALA A 319 -32.34 -8.58 5.29
C ALA A 319 -33.45 -7.58 5.71
N VAL A 320 -33.23 -6.26 5.59
CA VAL A 320 -34.22 -5.24 6.02
C VAL A 320 -34.27 -4.08 5.02
N LEU A 321 -34.62 -4.38 3.77
CA LEU A 321 -35.36 -3.43 2.96
C LEU A 321 -36.79 -3.97 2.90
N ASP A 322 -37.62 -3.50 3.85
CA ASP A 322 -39.08 -3.61 3.72
C ASP A 322 -39.46 -3.07 2.34
N ASP A 323 -40.09 -3.92 1.53
CA ASP A 323 -40.61 -3.58 0.21
C ASP A 323 -41.50 -2.33 0.31
N PRO A 324 -41.08 -1.18 -0.26
CA PRO A 324 -41.89 0.04 -0.24
C PRO A 324 -43.15 -0.09 -1.12
N TRP A 325 -43.30 -1.20 -1.84
CA TRP A 325 -44.43 -1.51 -2.73
C TRP A 325 -45.23 -2.73 -2.29
N GLY A 326 -45.27 -3.01 -0.98
CA GLY A 326 -46.04 -4.07 -0.33
C GLY A 326 -47.22 -4.60 -1.14
N GLY A 327 -46.96 -5.67 -1.89
CA GLY A 327 -47.97 -6.41 -2.62
C GLY A 327 -48.90 -7.10 -1.63
N GLY A 328 -50.06 -6.50 -1.37
CA GLY A 328 -51.12 -7.13 -0.60
C GLY A 328 -51.56 -8.47 -1.24
N PRO A 329 -52.01 -9.45 -0.43
CA PRO A 329 -52.34 -10.77 -0.94
C PRO A 329 -53.55 -10.71 -1.85
N SER A 330 -53.39 -11.19 -3.08
CA SER A 330 -54.49 -11.39 -4.03
C SER A 330 -55.37 -12.54 -3.53
N SER A 331 -56.65 -12.27 -3.31
CA SER A 331 -57.71 -13.27 -3.12
C SER A 331 -58.17 -13.84 -4.46
#